data_AF-A0A3N5VTM3-F1
#
_entry.id   AF-A0A3N5VTM3-F1
#
_cell.length_a   1.000
_cell.length_b   1.000
_cell.length_c   1.000
_cell.angle_alpha   90.00
_cell.angle_beta   90.00
_cell.angle_gamma   90.00
#
_symmetry.space_group_name_H-M   'P 1'
#
loop_
_entity.id
_entity.type
_entity.pdbx_description
1 polymer ?
#
loop_
_entity_poly.entity_id
_entity_poly.type
_entity_poly.pdbx_seq_one_letter_code
_entity_poly.pdbx_strand_id
1 'polypeptide(L)' 'MIIKNTDPYKLKKCISCKKDIEMQEKYFTYPLSLQCICLNCSLKQIPKIIEALETDLEKTKGLLKTDKNIVE' A
#
# COMPACT_ATOMS: atom_id res chain seq x y z
N MET A 1 5.64 4.45 -0.68
CA MET A 1 6.48 5.68 -0.64
C MET A 1 6.83 6.01 0.79
N ILE A 2 8.07 6.42 1.08
CA ILE A 2 8.44 6.89 2.42
C ILE A 2 8.28 8.41 2.46
N ILE A 3 7.49 8.91 3.41
CA ILE A 3 7.21 10.33 3.60
C ILE A 3 7.59 10.73 5.04
N LYS A 4 8.05 11.97 5.22
CA LYS A 4 8.23 12.58 6.54
C LYS A 4 6.96 13.33 6.95
N ASN A 5 6.49 13.17 8.17
CA ASN A 5 5.37 13.95 8.67
C ASN A 5 5.80 15.40 8.88
N THR A 6 5.34 16.29 8.01
CA THR A 6 5.63 17.73 8.08
C THR A 6 4.40 18.56 8.43
N ASP A 7 3.25 17.91 8.66
CA ASP A 7 1.98 18.58 8.90
C ASP A 7 1.73 18.68 10.41
N PRO A 8 1.79 19.89 11.01
CA PRO A 8 1.58 20.08 12.45
C PRO A 8 0.10 20.00 12.86
N TYR A 9 -0.84 20.08 11.91
CA TYR A 9 -2.28 20.10 12.19
C TYR A 9 -2.96 18.75 11.92
N LYS A 10 -2.30 17.86 11.16
CA LYS A 10 -2.87 16.57 10.77
C LYS A 10 -2.29 15.44 11.62
N LEU A 11 -3.11 14.95 12.54
CA LEU A 11 -2.84 13.71 13.28
C LEU A 11 -2.76 12.53 12.29
N LYS A 12 -1.54 12.01 12.09
CA LYS A 12 -1.32 10.80 11.31
C LYS A 12 -1.20 9.62 12.25
N LYS A 13 -1.94 8.55 11.98
CA LYS A 13 -1.87 7.30 12.74
C LYS A 13 -1.51 6.15 11.82
N CYS A 14 -0.71 5.23 12.34
CA CYS A 14 -0.47 3.96 11.68
C CYS A 14 -1.78 3.16 11.62
N ILE A 15 -2.24 2.81 10.42
CA ILE A 15 -3.48 2.05 10.28
C ILE A 15 -3.40 0.65 10.91
N SER A 16 -2.19 0.08 11.01
CA SER A 16 -1.95 -1.29 11.46
C SER A 16 -1.83 -1.42 12.99
N CYS A 17 -1.07 -0.55 13.65
CA CYS A 17 -0.87 -0.61 15.11
C CYS A 17 -1.54 0.53 15.87
N LYS A 18 -2.21 1.46 15.17
CA LYS A 18 -2.88 2.65 15.73
C LYS A 18 -1.97 3.65 16.45
N LYS A 19 -0.65 3.41 16.45
CA LYS A 19 0.35 4.37 16.97
C LYS A 19 0.29 5.67 16.19
N ASP A 20 0.34 6.79 16.90
CA ASP A 20 0.52 8.11 16.31
C ASP A 20 1.88 8.22 15.62
N ILE A 21 1.92 8.91 14.48
CA ILE A 21 3.12 9.23 13.71
C ILE A 21 3.43 10.68 14.01
N GLU A 22 4.45 10.91 14.82
CA GLU A 22 4.77 12.24 15.34
C GLU A 22 5.26 13.19 14.24
N MET A 23 5.26 14.49 14.55
CA MET A 23 5.87 15.48 13.66
C MET A 23 7.34 15.11 13.45
N GLN A 24 7.83 15.28 12.23
CA GLN A 24 9.18 14.90 11.80
C GLN A 24 9.44 13.38 11.69
N GLU A 25 8.53 12.49 12.14
CA GLU A 25 8.68 11.05 11.98
C GLU A 25 8.47 10.62 10.52
N LYS A 26 9.24 9.64 10.06
CA LYS A 26 9.05 9.03 8.73
C LYS A 26 8.05 7.89 8.80
N TYR A 27 7.20 7.77 7.78
CA TYR A 27 6.23 6.70 7.65
C TYR A 27 6.11 6.25 6.20
N PHE A 28 5.62 5.03 6.02
CA PHE A 28 5.25 4.51 4.71
C PHE A 28 3.81 4.93 4.39
N THR A 29 3.58 5.42 3.17
CA THR A 29 2.25 5.54 2.60
C THR A 29 2.17 4.80 1.28
N TYR A 30 1.01 4.19 1.04
CA TYR A 30 0.71 3.57 -0.23
C TYR A 30 0.09 4.62 -1.17
N PRO A 31 0.61 4.79 -2.41
CA PRO A 31 0.18 5.87 -3.30
C PRO A 31 -1.33 5.89 -3.58
N LEU A 32 -1.99 4.72 -3.60
CA LEU A 32 -3.39 4.61 -3.98
C LEU A 32 -4.38 4.74 -2.80
N SER A 33 -3.94 4.54 -1.55
CA SER A 33 -4.88 4.45 -0.41
C SER A 33 -4.76 5.59 0.60
N LEU A 34 -3.77 6.48 0.46
CA LEU A 34 -3.44 7.55 1.44
C LEU A 34 -3.24 7.04 2.89
N GLN A 35 -3.16 5.72 3.08
CA GLN A 35 -3.03 5.08 4.38
C GLN A 35 -1.62 5.29 4.91
N CYS A 36 -1.52 5.72 6.17
CA CYS A 36 -0.25 5.91 6.84
C CYS A 36 0.12 4.64 7.62
N ILE A 37 1.33 4.13 7.43
CA ILE A 37 1.86 2.93 8.12
C ILE A 37 3.21 3.30 8.71
N CYS A 38 3.41 3.10 10.01
CA CYS A 38 4.72 3.33 10.64
C CYS A 38 5.77 2.37 10.07
N LEU A 39 7.05 2.75 10.12
CA LEU A 39 8.13 1.97 9.49
C LEU A 39 8.19 0.52 10.00
N ASN A 40 7.96 0.29 11.30
CA ASN A 40 7.95 -1.06 11.86
C ASN A 40 6.84 -1.95 11.27
N CYS A 41 5.62 -1.43 11.17
CA CYS A 41 4.53 -2.17 10.54
C CYS A 41 4.75 -2.33 9.03
N SER A 42 5.44 -1.39 8.38
CA SER A 42 5.70 -1.44 6.95
C SER A 42 6.50 -2.68 6.53
N LEU A 43 7.39 -3.18 7.40
CA LEU A 43 8.14 -4.42 7.18
C LEU A 43 7.24 -5.64 6.96
N LYS A 44 6.06 -5.67 7.59
CA LYS A 44 5.08 -6.76 7.44
C LYS A 44 4.02 -6.46 6.39
N GLN A 45 3.67 -5.18 6.21
CA GLN A 45 2.59 -4.78 5.31
C GLN A 45 3.05 -4.69 3.85
N ILE A 46 4.29 -4.26 3.58
CA ILE A 46 4.81 -4.15 2.20
C ILE A 46 4.80 -5.52 1.49
N PRO A 47 5.31 -6.62 2.08
CA PRO A 47 5.27 -7.93 1.42
C PRO A 47 3.84 -8.39 1.08
N LYS A 48 2.88 -8.23 2.01
CA LYS A 48 1.47 -8.58 1.78
C LYS A 48 0.84 -7.78 0.64
N ILE A 49 1.20 -6.50 0.52
CA ILE A 49 0.73 -5.64 -0.57
C ILE A 49 1.32 -6.13 -1.90
N ILE A 50 2.60 -6.51 -1.94
CA ILE A 50 3.24 -7.06 -3.15
C ILE A 50 2.55 -8.35 -3.58
N GLU A 51 2.34 -9.30 -2.66
CA GLU A 51 1.64 -10.57 -2.95
C GLU A 51 0.23 -10.35 -3.50
N ALA A 52 -0.53 -9.41 -2.93
CA ALA A 52 -1.86 -9.06 -3.42
C ALA A 52 -1.81 -8.47 -4.84
N LEU A 53 -0.87 -7.56 -5.10
CA LEU A 53 -0.70 -6.93 -6.42
C LEU A 53 -0.25 -7.94 -7.48
N GLU A 54 0.65 -8.86 -7.13
CA GLU A 54 1.07 -9.94 -8.02
C GLU A 54 -0.11 -10.86 -8.37
N THR A 55 -0.92 -11.21 -7.36
CA THR A 55 -2.14 -12.02 -7.55
C THR A 55 -3.13 -11.33 -8.49
N ASP A 56 -3.37 -10.04 -8.29
CA ASP A 56 -4.30 -9.28 -9.13
C ASP A 56 -3.76 -9.07 -10.56
N LEU A 57 -2.43 -8.95 -10.71
CA LEU A 57 -1.78 -8.91 -12.01
C LEU A 57 -1.96 -10.23 -12.77
N GLU A 58 -1.80 -11.38 -12.11
CA GLU A 58 -2.02 -12.69 -12.75
C GLU A 58 -3.48 -12.90 -13.15
N LYS A 59 -4.43 -12.51 -12.31
CA LYS A 59 -5.86 -12.52 -12.69
C LYS A 59 -6.11 -11.65 -13.92
N THR A 60 -5.53 -10.45 -13.96
CA THR A 60 -5.65 -9.53 -15.10
C THR A 60 -5.10 -10.16 -16.38
N LYS A 61 -3.94 -10.83 -16.32
CA LYS A 61 -3.38 -11.58 -17.46
C LYS A 61 -4.29 -12.73 -17.89
N GLY A 62 -4.91 -13.44 -16.94
CA GLY A 62 -5.87 -14.50 -17.20
C GLY A 62 -7.07 -13.99 -18.01
N LEU A 63 -7.71 -12.91 -17.54
CA LEU A 63 -8.86 -12.30 -18.21
C LEU A 63 -8.52 -11.88 -19.65
N LEU A 64 -7.38 -11.21 -19.86
CA LEU A 64 -6.94 -10.78 -21.19
C LEU A 64 -6.61 -11.96 -22.14
N LYS A 65 -6.28 -13.14 -21.63
CA LYS A 65 -6.06 -14.34 -22.45
C LYS A 65 -7.36 -15.00 -22.84
N THR A 66 -8.37 -14.99 -21.97
CA THR A 66 -9.69 -15.56 -22.25
C THR A 66 -10.41 -14.79 -23.37
N ASP A 67 -10.27 -13.46 -23.42
CA ASP A 67 -10.87 -12.63 -24.47
C ASP A 67 -10.28 -12.90 -25.87
N LYS A 68 -9.06 -13.43 -25.99
CA LYS A 68 -8.45 -13.75 -27.29
C LYS A 68 -8.89 -15.08 -27.90
N ASN A 69 -9.49 -15.98 -27.12
CA ASN A 69 -9.92 -17.31 -27.57
C ASN A 69 -11.41 -17.37 -27.92
N ILE A 70 -12.13 -16.25 -27.91
CA ILE A 70 -13.55 -16.17 -28.31
C ILE A 70 -13.70 -15.71 -29.77
N VAL A 71 -12.58 -15.37 -30.43
CA VAL A 71 -12.54 -14.93 -31.83
C VAL A 71 -11.72 -15.92 -32.67
N GLU A 72 -12.09 -17.20 -32.65
CA GLU A 72 -11.74 -18.18 -33.69
C GLU A 72 -12.97 -19.00 -34.07
#